data_AF-A0AAW6U4W5-F1
#
_entry.id   AF-A0AAW6U4W5-F1
#
_cell.length_a   1.000
_cell.length_b   1.000
_cell.length_c   1.000
_cell.angle_alpha   90.00
_cell.angle_beta   90.00
_cell.angle_gamma   90.00
#
_symmetry.space_group_name_H-M   'P 1'
#
loop_
_entity.id
_entity.type
_entity.pdbx_description
1 polymer ?
#
loop_
_entity_poly.entity_id
_entity_poly.type
_entity_poly.pdbx_seq_one_letter_code
_entity_poly.pdbx_strand_id
1 'polypeptide(L)'
;MKRTSIVCGVVFLLCLLALPSIGYIGGRVCMPLWVPPFLPAQVVPLGIGFVAGVFLLGAVVRSLIARRDRRWTLGVLAVVIAATGAFRLAAPHSPGYLHGLRDRFVSKVGYARMRQFAEEVSRHHPLVDSEGILIRPDRLKAGSPEQIEQWNDLVSRYPFLNWNFATGTVIAREGLVELTWGSPLVGHWGFQVATTGEVTDLDPDRAWFLRVAEDIQFVNYFD
;
A
#
# COMPACT_ATOMS: atom_id res chain seq x y z
N MET A 1 29.99 3.38 -26.21
CA MET A 1 29.44 3.76 -24.89
C MET A 1 28.01 4.25 -24.98
N LYS A 2 27.66 4.96 -26.06
CA LYS A 2 26.27 5.37 -26.37
C LYS A 2 25.20 4.29 -26.15
N ARG A 3 25.35 3.10 -26.78
CA ARG A 3 24.37 1.99 -26.63
C ARG A 3 24.22 1.52 -25.19
N THR A 4 25.33 1.29 -24.48
CA THR A 4 25.33 0.87 -23.08
C THR A 4 24.61 1.89 -22.19
N SER A 5 24.90 3.19 -22.34
CA SER A 5 24.23 4.22 -21.56
C SER A 5 22.71 4.25 -21.81
N ILE A 6 22.27 4.05 -23.06
CA ILE A 6 20.84 4.00 -23.39
C ILE A 6 20.17 2.81 -22.70
N VAL A 7 20.74 1.61 -22.83
CA VAL A 7 20.18 0.39 -22.21
C VAL A 7 20.10 0.56 -20.70
N CYS A 8 21.18 0.99 -20.04
CA CYS A 8 21.18 1.21 -18.60
C CYS A 8 20.16 2.27 -18.16
N GLY A 9 20.07 3.39 -18.89
CA GLY A 9 19.10 4.44 -18.60
C GLY A 9 17.65 3.95 -18.73
N VAL A 10 17.33 3.24 -19.81
CA VAL A 10 15.98 2.67 -20.02
C VAL A 10 15.64 1.65 -18.94
N VAL A 11 16.53 0.71 -18.65
CA VAL A 11 16.33 -0.29 -17.59
C VAL A 11 16.11 0.39 -16.24
N PHE A 12 16.92 1.39 -15.90
CA PHE A 12 16.77 2.14 -14.66
C PHE A 12 15.39 2.82 -14.56
N LEU A 13 14.95 3.50 -15.62
CA LEU A 13 13.66 4.18 -15.63
C LEU A 13 12.49 3.19 -15.53
N LEU A 14 12.57 2.03 -16.17
CA LEU A 14 11.57 0.97 -16.03
C LEU A 14 11.51 0.45 -14.58
N CYS A 15 12.67 0.23 -13.94
CA CYS A 15 12.72 -0.15 -12.53
C CYS A 15 12.08 0.90 -11.61
N LEU A 16 12.33 2.18 -11.88
CA LEU A 16 11.75 3.29 -11.11
C LEU A 16 10.22 3.32 -11.23
N LEU A 17 9.68 3.11 -12.45
CA LEU A 17 8.23 3.07 -12.71
C LEU A 17 7.55 1.78 -12.22
N ALA A 18 8.31 0.68 -12.06
CA ALA A 18 7.78 -0.57 -11.54
C ALA A 18 7.36 -0.46 -10.05
N LEU A 19 8.08 0.34 -9.25
CA LEU A 19 7.80 0.51 -7.82
C LEU A 19 6.35 0.95 -7.50
N PRO A 20 5.82 2.05 -8.07
CA PRO A 20 4.45 2.46 -7.81
C PRO A 20 3.44 1.45 -8.35
N SER A 21 3.74 0.79 -9.47
CA SER A 21 2.90 -0.25 -10.06
C SER A 21 2.76 -1.47 -9.13
N ILE A 22 3.87 -1.92 -8.55
CA ILE A 22 3.89 -3.01 -7.55
C ILE A 22 3.08 -2.60 -6.32
N GLY A 23 3.27 -1.37 -5.82
CA GLY A 23 2.49 -0.83 -4.71
C GLY A 23 1.00 -0.81 -5.00
N TYR A 24 0.61 -0.28 -6.17
CA TYR A 24 -0.78 -0.22 -6.62
C TYR A 24 -1.42 -1.60 -6.77
N ILE A 25 -0.74 -2.54 -7.41
CA ILE A 25 -1.25 -3.91 -7.55
C ILE A 25 -1.38 -4.55 -6.17
N GLY A 26 -0.39 -4.40 -5.29
CA GLY A 26 -0.44 -4.87 -3.90
C GLY A 26 -1.65 -4.33 -3.14
N GLY A 27 -1.91 -3.02 -3.25
CA GLY A 27 -3.11 -2.40 -2.70
C GLY A 27 -4.40 -2.98 -3.29
N ARG A 28 -4.46 -3.16 -4.62
CA ARG A 28 -5.59 -3.79 -5.31
C ARG A 28 -5.81 -5.23 -4.89
N VAL A 29 -4.78 -6.00 -4.58
CA VAL A 29 -4.94 -7.37 -4.10
C VAL A 29 -5.09 -7.45 -2.56
N CYS A 30 -5.05 -6.31 -1.87
CA CYS A 30 -5.09 -6.19 -0.40
C CYS A 30 -3.96 -6.96 0.29
N MET A 31 -2.84 -7.23 -0.41
CA MET A 31 -1.70 -7.97 0.11
C MET A 31 -0.40 -7.42 -0.45
N PRO A 32 0.70 -7.42 0.31
CA PRO A 32 2.02 -7.13 -0.22
C PRO A 32 2.41 -8.24 -1.21
N LEU A 33 2.95 -7.86 -2.36
CA LEU A 33 3.44 -8.82 -3.34
C LEU A 33 4.81 -9.34 -2.90
N TRP A 34 4.96 -10.67 -2.85
CA TRP A 34 6.22 -11.34 -2.51
C TRP A 34 6.76 -12.10 -3.71
N VAL A 35 8.08 -12.07 -3.88
CA VAL A 35 8.81 -12.91 -4.83
C VAL A 35 9.37 -14.12 -4.05
N PRO A 36 9.12 -15.36 -4.51
CA PRO A 36 9.64 -16.54 -3.85
C PRO A 36 11.18 -16.50 -3.73
N PRO A 37 11.78 -16.93 -2.61
CA PRO A 37 11.11 -17.56 -1.47
C PRO A 37 10.52 -16.57 -0.44
N PHE A 38 11.06 -15.38 -0.19
CA PHE A 38 10.54 -14.47 0.87
C PHE A 38 10.91 -12.98 0.69
N LEU A 39 11.14 -12.47 -0.52
CA LEU A 39 11.53 -11.07 -0.71
C LEU A 39 10.34 -10.20 -1.15
N PRO A 40 10.16 -8.99 -0.59
CA PRO A 40 9.19 -8.04 -1.13
C PRO A 40 9.45 -7.81 -2.63
N ALA A 41 8.39 -7.76 -3.44
CA ALA A 41 8.53 -7.64 -4.90
C ALA A 41 9.28 -6.38 -5.33
N GLN A 42 9.33 -5.34 -4.49
CA GLN A 42 10.10 -4.12 -4.68
C GLN A 42 11.62 -4.35 -4.69
N VAL A 43 12.13 -5.41 -4.06
CA VAL A 43 13.57 -5.71 -4.01
C VAL A 43 14.14 -5.96 -5.40
N VAL A 44 13.37 -6.62 -6.28
CA VAL A 44 13.81 -6.95 -7.64
C VAL A 44 14.11 -5.70 -8.48
N PRO A 45 13.17 -4.76 -8.68
CA PRO A 45 13.47 -3.53 -9.43
C PRO A 45 14.51 -2.66 -8.73
N LEU A 46 14.59 -2.64 -7.40
CA LEU A 46 15.65 -1.93 -6.69
C LEU A 46 17.04 -2.50 -7.01
N GLY A 47 17.20 -3.82 -6.95
CA GLY A 47 18.45 -4.50 -7.27
C GLY A 47 18.85 -4.30 -8.73
N ILE A 48 17.92 -4.49 -9.67
CA ILE A 48 18.18 -4.30 -11.11
C ILE A 48 18.53 -2.83 -11.40
N GLY A 49 17.77 -1.89 -10.84
CA GLY A 49 18.02 -0.44 -10.99
C GLY A 49 19.38 -0.03 -10.42
N PHE A 50 19.78 -0.58 -9.27
CA PHE A 50 21.10 -0.35 -8.69
C PHE A 50 22.22 -0.80 -9.63
N VAL A 51 22.14 -2.04 -10.13
CA VAL A 51 23.13 -2.58 -11.07
C VAL A 51 23.19 -1.73 -12.35
N ALA A 52 22.03 -1.37 -12.92
CA ALA A 52 21.97 -0.50 -14.09
C ALA A 52 22.62 0.87 -13.85
N GLY A 53 22.44 1.44 -12.66
CA GLY A 53 23.06 2.69 -12.24
C GLY A 53 24.60 2.59 -12.16
N VAL A 54 25.12 1.52 -11.56
CA VAL A 54 26.58 1.27 -11.48
C VAL A 54 27.19 1.15 -12.89
N PHE A 55 26.56 0.39 -13.79
CA PHE A 55 27.03 0.27 -15.17
C PHE A 55 26.96 1.60 -15.94
N LEU A 56 25.92 2.41 -15.71
CA LEU A 56 25.81 3.74 -16.31
C LEU A 56 26.94 4.67 -15.84
N LEU A 57 27.25 4.68 -14.55
CA LEU A 57 28.38 5.43 -14.00
C LEU A 57 29.70 4.98 -14.62
N GLY A 58 29.94 3.67 -14.73
CA GLY A 58 31.11 3.12 -15.41
C GLY A 58 31.21 3.57 -16.87
N ALA A 59 30.08 3.61 -17.60
CA ALA A 59 30.03 4.11 -18.97
C ALA A 59 30.35 5.61 -19.07
N VAL A 60 29.89 6.41 -18.10
CA VAL A 60 30.20 7.85 -18.01
C VAL A 60 31.68 8.06 -17.76
N VAL A 61 32.28 7.37 -16.78
CA VAL A 61 33.72 7.46 -16.49
C VAL A 61 34.55 7.10 -17.71
N ARG A 62 34.23 5.98 -18.37
CA ARG A 62 34.93 5.54 -19.59
C ARG A 62 34.78 6.55 -20.74
N SER A 63 33.63 7.22 -20.82
CA SER A 63 33.32 8.28 -21.80
C SER A 63 34.14 9.54 -21.56
N LEU A 64 34.31 9.92 -20.30
CA LEU A 64 35.19 11.02 -19.91
C LEU A 64 36.65 10.73 -20.26
N ILE A 65 37.16 9.54 -19.92
CA ILE A 65 38.55 9.11 -20.20
C ILE A 65 38.81 9.08 -21.71
N ALA A 66 37.97 8.38 -22.48
CA ALA A 66 38.16 8.20 -23.93
C ALA A 66 37.83 9.45 -24.76
N ARG A 67 37.36 10.52 -24.11
CA ARG A 67 36.97 11.79 -24.74
C ARG A 67 35.88 11.69 -25.82
N ARG A 68 35.08 10.63 -25.82
CA ARG A 68 34.10 10.30 -26.86
C ARG A 68 32.72 10.07 -26.25
N ASP A 69 31.66 10.55 -26.91
CA ASP A 69 30.25 10.43 -26.49
C ASP A 69 29.90 11.13 -25.15
N ARG A 70 30.76 12.01 -24.62
CA ARG A 70 30.62 12.64 -23.28
C ARG A 70 29.26 13.30 -23.03
N ARG A 71 28.85 14.19 -23.94
CA ARG A 71 27.59 14.93 -23.84
C ARG A 71 26.40 13.96 -23.76
N TRP A 72 26.47 12.86 -24.50
CA TRP A 72 25.42 11.85 -24.53
C TRP A 72 25.33 11.09 -23.21
N THR A 73 26.45 10.51 -22.75
CA THR A 73 26.47 9.72 -21.52
C THR A 73 26.13 10.55 -20.29
N LEU A 74 26.57 11.81 -20.25
CA LEU A 74 26.20 12.76 -19.20
C LEU A 74 24.73 13.17 -19.28
N GLY A 75 24.18 13.36 -20.49
CA GLY A 75 22.76 13.64 -20.67
C GLY A 75 21.87 12.51 -20.14
N VAL A 76 22.21 11.26 -20.43
CA VAL A 76 21.48 10.10 -19.89
C VAL A 76 21.56 10.05 -18.36
N LEU A 77 22.75 10.28 -17.79
CA LEU A 77 22.91 10.33 -16.34
C LEU A 77 22.06 11.46 -15.71
N ALA A 78 22.04 12.64 -16.33
CA ALA A 78 21.23 13.75 -15.87
C ALA A 78 19.73 13.42 -15.89
N VAL A 79 19.23 12.73 -16.93
CA VAL A 79 17.84 12.25 -16.99
C VAL A 79 17.54 11.28 -15.86
N VAL A 80 18.42 10.32 -15.59
CA VAL A 80 18.24 9.34 -14.50
C VAL A 80 18.21 10.04 -13.14
N ILE A 81 19.10 11.00 -12.90
CA ILE A 81 19.12 11.80 -11.66
C ILE A 81 17.83 12.62 -11.52
N ALA A 82 17.42 13.32 -12.58
CA ALA A 82 16.20 14.13 -12.58
C ALA A 82 14.96 13.27 -12.34
N ALA A 83 14.84 12.11 -13.01
CA ALA A 83 13.74 11.17 -12.82
C ALA A 83 13.73 10.62 -11.39
N THR A 84 14.88 10.27 -10.82
CA THR A 84 14.99 9.80 -9.43
C THR A 84 14.59 10.90 -8.46
N GLY A 85 15.03 12.14 -8.69
CA GLY A 85 14.67 13.30 -7.86
C GLY A 85 13.16 13.58 -7.92
N ALA A 86 12.58 13.65 -9.12
CA ALA A 86 11.15 13.83 -9.30
C ALA A 86 10.35 12.70 -8.63
N PHE A 87 10.80 11.45 -8.78
CA PHE A 87 10.19 10.31 -8.11
C PHE A 87 10.28 10.43 -6.60
N ARG A 88 11.42 10.80 -6.03
CA ARG A 88 11.59 10.96 -4.58
C ARG A 88 10.79 12.13 -3.99
N LEU A 89 10.54 13.18 -4.77
CA LEU A 89 9.71 14.31 -4.36
C LEU A 89 8.22 13.98 -4.49
N ALA A 90 7.81 13.20 -5.48
CA ALA A 90 6.41 12.84 -5.72
C ALA A 90 5.95 11.60 -4.93
N ALA A 91 6.80 10.59 -4.78
CA ALA A 91 6.48 9.29 -4.17
C ALA A 91 5.98 9.37 -2.71
N PRO A 92 6.49 10.27 -1.83
CA PRO A 92 5.94 10.43 -0.48
C PRO A 92 4.47 10.84 -0.48
N HIS A 93 4.01 11.51 -1.54
CA HIS A 93 2.64 12.01 -1.67
C HIS A 93 1.74 11.09 -2.49
N SER A 94 2.26 9.99 -3.05
CA SER A 94 1.51 9.04 -3.86
C SER A 94 1.76 7.60 -3.43
N PRO A 95 1.31 7.20 -2.24
CA PRO A 95 1.40 5.81 -1.81
C PRO A 95 0.49 4.97 -2.72
N GLY A 96 1.10 4.38 -3.77
CA GLY A 96 0.39 3.56 -4.75
C GLY A 96 -0.47 2.48 -4.09
N TYR A 97 -0.01 1.98 -2.94
CA TYR A 97 -0.75 1.04 -2.10
C TYR A 97 -2.13 1.57 -1.66
N LEU A 98 -2.22 2.80 -1.15
CA LEU A 98 -3.48 3.41 -0.74
C LEU A 98 -4.43 3.61 -1.92
N HIS A 99 -3.91 4.04 -3.07
CA HIS A 99 -4.72 4.19 -4.27
C HIS A 99 -5.27 2.86 -4.78
N GLY A 100 -4.44 1.82 -4.81
CA GLY A 100 -4.89 0.49 -5.21
C GLY A 100 -5.95 -0.08 -4.27
N LEU A 101 -5.76 0.12 -2.96
CA LEU A 101 -6.70 -0.30 -1.93
C LEU A 101 -8.02 0.46 -2.06
N ARG A 102 -7.98 1.80 -2.17
CA ARG A 102 -9.15 2.64 -2.49
C ARG A 102 -9.89 2.08 -3.70
N ASP A 103 -9.21 1.87 -4.82
CA ASP A 103 -9.85 1.46 -6.07
C ASP A 103 -10.52 0.10 -5.96
N ARG A 104 -9.96 -0.85 -5.20
CA ARG A 104 -10.66 -2.10 -4.87
C ARG A 104 -11.90 -1.87 -4.04
N PHE A 105 -11.81 -1.12 -2.94
CA PHE A 105 -12.96 -0.88 -2.08
C PHE A 105 -14.07 -0.13 -2.81
N VAL A 106 -13.74 0.91 -3.57
CA VAL A 106 -14.71 1.65 -4.39
C VAL A 106 -15.37 0.73 -5.42
N SER A 107 -14.58 -0.06 -6.16
CA SER A 107 -15.12 -0.91 -7.23
C SER A 107 -15.89 -2.14 -6.75
N LYS A 108 -15.63 -2.66 -5.55
CA LYS A 108 -16.22 -3.91 -5.05
C LYS A 108 -17.21 -3.73 -3.90
N VAL A 109 -17.12 -2.63 -3.17
CA VAL A 109 -17.91 -2.37 -1.95
C VAL A 109 -18.67 -1.05 -2.09
N GLY A 110 -17.97 0.01 -2.48
CA GLY A 110 -18.51 1.36 -2.56
C GLY A 110 -18.59 2.05 -1.19
N TYR A 111 -18.52 3.39 -1.20
CA TYR A 111 -18.47 4.18 0.03
C TYR A 111 -19.73 4.04 0.90
N ALA A 112 -20.92 3.93 0.29
CA ALA A 112 -22.16 3.75 1.03
C ALA A 112 -22.16 2.46 1.86
N ARG A 113 -21.62 1.36 1.32
CA ARG A 113 -21.54 0.08 2.03
C ARG A 113 -20.47 0.10 3.12
N MET A 114 -19.39 0.85 2.93
CA MET A 114 -18.39 1.10 3.99
C MET A 114 -18.99 1.86 5.18
N ARG A 115 -19.83 2.87 4.91
CA ARG A 115 -20.59 3.60 5.95
C ARG A 115 -21.58 2.71 6.68
N GLN A 116 -22.37 1.92 5.94
CA GLN A 116 -23.30 0.95 6.54
C GLN A 116 -22.59 -0.02 7.47
N PHE A 117 -21.43 -0.54 7.05
CA PHE A 117 -20.61 -1.40 7.90
C PHE A 117 -20.17 -0.67 9.18
N ALA A 118 -19.67 0.56 9.05
CA ALA A 118 -19.22 1.35 10.19
C ALA A 118 -20.37 1.63 11.18
N GLU A 119 -21.55 2.01 10.67
CA GLU A 119 -22.76 2.20 11.47
C GLU A 119 -23.19 0.91 12.18
N GLU A 120 -23.18 -0.23 11.49
CA GLU A 120 -23.60 -1.52 12.05
C GLU A 120 -22.67 -1.98 13.17
N VAL A 121 -21.35 -1.87 12.98
CA VAL A 121 -20.36 -2.30 13.97
C VAL A 121 -20.27 -1.32 15.15
N SER A 122 -20.44 -0.01 14.92
CA SER A 122 -20.38 0.99 15.99
C SER A 122 -21.57 0.95 16.97
N ARG A 123 -22.72 0.38 16.57
CA ARG A 123 -23.94 0.29 17.40
C ARG A 123 -23.94 -0.93 18.34
N HIS A 124 -22.82 -1.17 19.04
CA HIS A 124 -22.68 -2.28 19.99
C HIS A 124 -23.03 -3.64 19.36
N HIS A 125 -22.43 -3.94 18.20
CA HIS A 125 -22.64 -5.22 17.53
C HIS A 125 -22.25 -6.39 18.46
N PRO A 126 -22.98 -7.51 18.50
CA PRO A 126 -22.73 -8.62 19.44
C PRO A 126 -21.33 -9.24 19.37
N LEU A 127 -20.65 -9.05 18.22
CA LEU A 127 -19.28 -9.50 18.00
C LEU A 127 -18.23 -8.45 18.37
N VAL A 128 -18.60 -7.28 18.87
CA VAL A 128 -17.65 -6.26 19.31
C VAL A 128 -17.44 -6.41 20.81
N ASP A 129 -16.20 -6.61 21.23
CA ASP A 129 -15.86 -6.76 22.64
C ASP A 129 -15.91 -5.44 23.42
N SER A 130 -15.64 -5.48 24.72
CA SER A 130 -15.59 -4.29 25.58
C SER A 130 -14.51 -3.28 25.17
N GLU A 131 -13.52 -3.76 24.43
CA GLU A 131 -12.44 -2.98 23.84
C GLU A 131 -12.83 -2.48 22.44
N GLY A 132 -14.09 -2.57 22.01
CA GLY A 132 -14.50 -2.10 20.69
C GLY A 132 -13.89 -2.88 19.54
N ILE A 133 -13.29 -4.06 19.76
CA ILE A 133 -12.65 -4.87 18.73
C ILE A 133 -13.67 -5.89 18.21
N LEU A 134 -13.81 -5.99 16.88
CA LEU A 134 -14.63 -7.02 16.27
C LEU A 134 -13.95 -8.39 16.42
N ILE A 135 -14.55 -9.22 17.26
CA ILE A 135 -14.20 -10.62 17.50
C ILE A 135 -14.31 -11.40 16.19
N ARG A 136 -13.28 -12.21 15.92
CA ARG A 136 -13.19 -13.12 14.77
C ARG A 136 -13.22 -14.58 15.26
N PRO A 137 -14.41 -15.21 15.34
CA PRO A 137 -14.58 -16.52 15.98
C PRO A 137 -13.77 -17.63 15.29
N ASP A 138 -13.55 -17.50 13.98
CA ASP A 138 -12.72 -18.38 13.16
C ASP A 138 -11.26 -18.47 13.66
N ARG A 139 -10.76 -17.42 14.33
CA ARG A 139 -9.39 -17.39 14.88
C ARG A 139 -9.27 -17.82 16.32
N LEU A 140 -10.33 -17.71 17.11
CA LEU A 140 -10.27 -17.93 18.55
C LEU A 140 -10.27 -19.41 18.97
N LYS A 141 -10.33 -20.35 18.02
CA LYS A 141 -10.40 -21.82 18.24
C LYS A 141 -11.53 -22.30 19.19
N ALA A 142 -12.37 -21.40 19.71
CA ALA A 142 -13.39 -21.67 20.71
C ALA A 142 -14.60 -20.70 20.60
N GLY A 143 -14.86 -20.12 19.43
CA GLY A 143 -16.07 -19.32 19.21
C GLY A 143 -17.33 -20.15 19.39
N SER A 144 -18.35 -19.60 20.05
CA SER A 144 -19.64 -20.30 20.16
C SER A 144 -20.32 -20.47 18.80
N PRO A 145 -21.19 -21.46 18.59
CA PRO A 145 -21.94 -21.62 17.35
C PRO A 145 -22.69 -20.35 16.93
N GLU A 146 -23.28 -19.62 17.88
CA GLU A 146 -23.97 -18.35 17.66
C GLU A 146 -23.01 -17.27 17.15
N GLN A 147 -21.81 -17.15 17.73
CA GLN A 147 -20.79 -16.20 17.26
C GLN A 147 -20.34 -16.53 15.84
N ILE A 148 -20.16 -17.82 15.53
CA ILE A 148 -19.80 -18.28 14.18
C ILE A 148 -20.89 -17.93 13.17
N GLU A 149 -22.16 -18.14 13.53
CA GLU A 149 -23.30 -17.77 12.69
C GLU A 149 -23.37 -16.26 12.45
N GLN A 150 -23.27 -15.45 13.51
CA GLN A 150 -23.22 -13.99 13.40
C GLN A 150 -22.04 -13.51 12.55
N TRP A 151 -20.88 -14.16 12.66
CA TRP A 151 -19.71 -13.83 11.85
C TRP A 151 -19.95 -14.15 10.38
N ASN A 152 -20.48 -15.34 10.08
CA ASN A 152 -20.78 -15.75 8.71
C ASN A 152 -21.83 -14.84 8.06
N ASP A 153 -22.86 -14.45 8.82
CA ASP A 153 -23.87 -13.49 8.39
C ASP A 153 -23.25 -12.12 8.09
N LEU A 154 -22.43 -11.59 9.00
CA LEU A 154 -21.73 -10.31 8.81
C LEU A 154 -20.79 -10.36 7.58
N VAL A 155 -20.03 -11.44 7.41
CA VAL A 155 -19.15 -11.66 6.25
C VAL A 155 -19.95 -11.76 4.95
N SER A 156 -21.14 -12.38 4.97
CA SER A 156 -22.00 -12.46 3.80
C SER A 156 -22.45 -11.06 3.33
N ARG A 157 -22.74 -10.16 4.28
CA ARG A 157 -23.09 -8.75 4.03
C ARG A 157 -21.87 -7.91 3.63
N TYR A 158 -20.71 -8.21 4.19
CA TYR A 158 -19.46 -7.46 4.02
C TYR A 158 -18.30 -8.39 3.62
N PRO A 159 -18.26 -8.85 2.36
CA PRO A 159 -17.30 -9.86 1.91
C PRO A 159 -15.83 -9.44 2.02
N PHE A 160 -15.55 -8.14 2.16
CA PHE A 160 -14.19 -7.63 2.35
C PHE A 160 -13.55 -8.07 3.66
N LEU A 161 -14.35 -8.48 4.66
CA LEU A 161 -13.86 -9.10 5.89
C LEU A 161 -13.07 -10.41 5.61
N ASN A 162 -13.39 -11.08 4.49
CA ASN A 162 -12.72 -12.29 4.02
C ASN A 162 -11.63 -12.05 2.96
N TRP A 163 -11.39 -10.82 2.52
CA TRP A 163 -10.34 -10.57 1.53
C TRP A 163 -8.93 -10.86 2.06
N ASN A 164 -8.79 -10.90 3.39
CA ASN A 164 -7.55 -11.20 4.05
C ASN A 164 -7.68 -12.52 4.80
N PHE A 165 -6.95 -13.52 4.33
CA PHE A 165 -6.72 -14.78 5.02
C PHE A 165 -5.99 -14.53 6.36
N ALA A 166 -6.74 -14.11 7.39
CA ALA A 166 -6.36 -14.17 8.79
C ALA A 166 -5.50 -13.05 9.43
N THR A 167 -5.44 -11.81 8.93
CA THR A 167 -4.74 -10.70 9.66
C THR A 167 -5.47 -9.37 9.85
N GLY A 168 -6.69 -9.19 9.31
CA GLY A 168 -7.42 -7.93 9.53
C GLY A 168 -8.01 -7.81 10.94
N THR A 169 -7.84 -6.65 11.57
CA THR A 169 -8.43 -6.20 12.83
C THR A 169 -9.44 -5.10 12.54
N VAL A 170 -10.58 -5.13 13.24
CA VAL A 170 -11.57 -4.05 13.17
C VAL A 170 -11.69 -3.45 14.56
N ILE A 171 -11.55 -2.12 14.65
CA ILE A 171 -11.70 -1.37 15.90
C ILE A 171 -12.83 -0.38 15.68
N ALA A 172 -13.88 -0.48 16.48
CA ALA A 172 -15.03 0.41 16.49
C ALA A 172 -15.10 1.09 17.87
N ARG A 173 -14.56 2.31 17.97
CA ARG A 173 -14.51 3.09 19.20
C ARG A 173 -14.86 4.54 18.90
N GLU A 174 -15.57 5.18 19.82
CA GLU A 174 -15.74 6.65 19.85
C GLU A 174 -16.26 7.27 18.54
N GLY A 175 -17.13 6.56 17.81
CA GLY A 175 -17.68 7.05 16.54
C GLY A 175 -16.72 6.92 15.34
N LEU A 176 -15.64 6.14 15.47
CA LEU A 176 -14.72 5.79 14.39
C LEU A 176 -14.67 4.26 14.24
N VAL A 177 -14.82 3.79 13.01
CA VAL A 177 -14.57 2.38 12.66
C VAL A 177 -13.34 2.31 11.78
N GLU A 178 -12.35 1.59 12.27
CA GLU A 178 -11.09 1.34 11.58
C GLU A 178 -10.97 -0.13 11.22
N LEU A 179 -10.68 -0.39 9.95
CA LEU A 179 -10.31 -1.71 9.46
C LEU A 179 -8.83 -1.66 9.07
N THR A 180 -7.97 -2.40 9.76
CA THR A 180 -6.55 -2.53 9.41
C THR A 180 -6.16 -3.97 9.19
N TRP A 181 -5.19 -4.21 8.32
CA TRP A 181 -4.55 -5.50 8.10
C TRP A 181 -3.12 -5.29 7.63
N GLY A 182 -2.31 -6.34 7.62
CA GLY A 182 -0.89 -6.23 7.28
C GLY A 182 -0.04 -6.91 8.34
N SER A 183 1.22 -6.49 8.43
CA SER A 183 2.14 -6.97 9.46
C SER A 183 3.25 -5.96 9.72
N PRO A 184 3.96 -6.07 10.86
CA PRO A 184 5.06 -5.16 11.20
C PRO A 184 6.18 -5.10 10.15
N LEU A 185 6.34 -6.13 9.31
CA LEU A 185 7.39 -6.16 8.29
C LEU A 185 7.07 -5.35 7.03
N VAL A 186 5.78 -5.10 6.78
CA VAL A 186 5.29 -4.51 5.52
C VAL A 186 4.42 -3.28 5.75
N GLY A 187 4.16 -2.95 7.02
CA GLY A 187 3.22 -1.93 7.46
C GLY A 187 1.82 -2.49 7.72
N HIS A 188 1.02 -1.69 8.41
CA HIS A 188 -0.41 -1.93 8.60
C HIS A 188 -1.19 -0.97 7.72
N TRP A 189 -2.20 -1.43 7.00
CA TRP A 189 -2.98 -0.58 6.10
C TRP A 189 -4.44 -0.94 6.13
N GLY A 190 -5.27 -0.02 5.65
CA GLY A 190 -6.70 -0.24 5.53
C GLY A 190 -7.47 1.05 5.39
N PHE A 191 -8.56 1.19 6.11
CA PHE A 191 -9.40 2.38 6.05
C PHE A 191 -10.05 2.73 7.39
N GLN A 192 -10.43 3.99 7.52
CA GLN A 192 -11.19 4.54 8.63
C GLN A 192 -12.48 5.18 8.11
N VAL A 193 -13.55 4.99 8.85
CA VAL A 193 -14.86 5.62 8.60
C VAL A 193 -15.36 6.23 9.90
N ALA A 194 -15.56 7.54 9.91
CA ALA A 194 -16.24 8.22 11.01
C ALA A 194 -17.76 8.00 10.87
N THR A 195 -18.40 7.49 11.92
CA THR A 195 -19.87 7.37 11.98
C THR A 195 -20.53 8.64 12.47
N THR A 196 -19.76 9.54 13.08
CA THR A 196 -20.19 10.87 13.53
C THR A 196 -19.14 11.93 13.19
N GLY A 197 -19.40 12.74 12.17
CA GLY A 197 -18.52 13.86 11.80
C GLY A 197 -17.41 13.48 10.83
N GLU A 198 -16.22 14.02 11.06
CA GLU A 198 -15.08 13.87 10.15
C GLU A 198 -14.00 12.93 10.72
N VAL A 199 -13.24 12.30 9.83
CA VAL A 199 -12.00 11.62 10.22
C VAL A 199 -10.93 12.66 10.57
N THR A 200 -10.16 12.42 11.62
CA THR A 200 -8.99 13.24 11.94
C THR A 200 -7.81 12.83 11.06
N ASP A 201 -7.10 13.81 10.50
CA ASP A 201 -5.87 13.52 9.76
C ASP A 201 -4.83 12.91 10.68
N LEU A 202 -4.17 11.85 10.19
CA LEU A 202 -3.11 11.17 10.93
C LEU A 202 -1.81 11.98 10.90
N ASP A 203 -1.02 11.83 11.96
CA ASP A 203 0.34 12.38 12.02
C ASP A 203 1.18 11.84 10.85
N PRO A 204 1.71 12.70 9.95
CA PRO A 204 2.54 12.29 8.81
C PRO A 204 3.78 11.49 9.19
N ASP A 205 4.26 11.63 10.44
CA ASP A 205 5.41 10.87 10.94
C ASP A 205 5.05 9.42 11.31
N ARG A 206 3.75 9.12 11.48
CA ARG A 206 3.25 7.80 11.89
C ARG A 206 2.54 7.03 10.78
N ALA A 207 1.93 7.75 9.84
CA ALA A 207 1.17 7.12 8.77
C ALA A 207 1.10 7.97 7.51
N TRP A 208 0.86 7.30 6.40
CA TRP A 208 0.27 7.92 5.22
C TRP A 208 -1.23 7.71 5.20
N PHE A 209 -1.95 8.72 4.75
CA PHE A 209 -3.39 8.65 4.55
C PHE A 209 -3.81 9.24 3.21
N LEU A 210 -4.95 8.76 2.71
CA LEU A 210 -5.64 9.25 1.53
C LEU A 210 -7.09 9.52 1.92
N ARG A 211 -7.41 10.77 2.24
CA ARG A 211 -8.77 11.23 2.49
C ARG A 211 -9.57 11.20 1.18
N VAL A 212 -10.70 10.52 1.19
CA VAL A 212 -11.58 10.36 0.00
C VAL A 212 -12.96 10.98 0.20
N ALA A 213 -13.34 11.23 1.45
CA ALA A 213 -14.49 12.01 1.87
C ALA A 213 -14.18 12.62 3.26
N GLU A 214 -15.02 13.54 3.73
CA GLU A 214 -14.91 14.12 5.08
C GLU A 214 -14.89 13.04 6.18
N ASP A 215 -15.62 11.95 5.96
CA ASP A 215 -15.83 10.86 6.91
C ASP A 215 -15.05 9.57 6.56
N ILE A 216 -14.27 9.55 5.47
CA ILE A 216 -13.57 8.34 5.00
C ILE A 216 -12.14 8.65 4.58
N GLN A 217 -11.19 7.89 5.13
CA GLN A 217 -9.81 7.87 4.65
C GLN A 217 -9.22 6.46 4.58
N PHE A 218 -8.29 6.26 3.66
CA PHE A 218 -7.47 5.06 3.57
C PHE A 218 -6.13 5.33 4.24
N VAL A 219 -5.60 4.36 4.98
CA VAL A 219 -4.45 4.55 5.88
C VAL A 219 -3.38 3.49 5.66
N ASN A 220 -2.12 3.86 5.86
CA ASN A 220 -0.94 3.00 5.86
C ASN A 220 0.00 3.49 6.97
N TYR A 221 0.04 2.72 8.06
CA TYR A 221 0.85 2.94 9.25
C TYR A 221 2.25 2.35 9.09
N PHE A 222 3.22 3.03 9.68
CA PHE A 222 4.63 2.63 9.68
C PHE A 222 5.06 1.82 10.91
N ASP A 223 4.22 1.78 11.95
CA ASP A 223 4.43 1.07 13.22
C ASP A 223 3.85 -0.35 13.24
#